data_AF-A0A3Q0JMK3-F1
#
_entry.id   AF-A0A3Q0JMK3-F1
#
_cell.length_a   1.000
_cell.length_b   1.000
_cell.length_c   1.000
_cell.angle_alpha   90.00
_cell.angle_beta   90.00
_cell.angle_gamma   90.00
#
_symmetry.space_group_name_H-M   'P 1'
#
loop_
_entity.id
_entity.type
_entity.pdbx_description
1 polymer ?
#
loop_
_entity_poly.entity_id
_entity_poly.type
_entity_poly.pdbx_seq_one_letter_code
_entity_poly.pdbx_strand_id
1 'polypeptide(L)' 'MFHVSTLLPFTENDPQQLQRKRHIGNDIVAIVFQETNTPFSPDMIASHFLHAFIVVQVIDPNTPNTR' A
#
# COMPACT_ATOMS: atom_id res chain seq x y z
N MET A 1 -1.45 -9.96 11.49
CA MET A 1 -1.31 -8.52 11.79
C MET A 1 -1.14 -7.79 10.47
N PHE A 2 -1.72 -6.60 10.28
CA PHE A 2 -1.59 -5.82 9.05
C PHE A 2 -0.96 -4.45 9.33
N HIS A 3 0.00 -4.04 8.50
CA HIS A 3 0.54 -2.68 8.48
C HIS A 3 -0.27 -1.82 7.49
N VAL A 4 -1.32 -1.16 7.98
CA VAL A 4 -2.22 -0.35 7.15
C VAL A 4 -1.65 1.05 6.98
N SER A 5 -1.20 1.40 5.77
CA SER A 5 -0.49 2.67 5.48
C SER A 5 -1.25 3.92 5.93
N THR A 6 -2.58 3.94 5.79
CA THR A 6 -3.45 5.06 6.17
C THR A 6 -3.66 5.20 7.68
N LEU A 7 -3.43 4.12 8.45
CA LEU A 7 -3.53 4.12 9.91
C LEU A 7 -2.17 4.32 10.59
N LEU A 8 -1.07 4.21 9.84
CA LEU A 8 0.26 4.53 10.33
C LEU A 8 0.47 6.05 10.38
N PRO A 9 1.22 6.56 11.38
CA PRO A 9 1.49 7.99 11.52
C PRO A 9 1.98 8.63 10.21
N PHE A 10 1.50 9.84 9.95
CA PHE A 10 1.98 10.69 8.86
C PHE A 10 2.98 11.69 9.40
N THR A 11 4.11 11.85 8.72
CA THR A 11 5.15 12.81 9.10
C THR A 11 5.30 13.86 8.00
N GLU A 12 4.90 15.11 8.27
CA GLU A 12 4.84 16.17 7.24
C GLU A 12 6.21 16.47 6.59
N ASN A 13 7.28 16.45 7.38
CA ASN A 13 8.65 16.75 6.91
C ASN A 13 9.41 15.51 6.40
N ASP A 14 8.69 14.44 6.05
CA ASP A 14 9.26 13.18 5.56
C ASP A 14 8.60 12.78 4.24
N PRO A 15 9.09 13.27 3.08
CA PRO A 15 8.48 12.97 1.79
C PRO A 15 8.50 11.48 1.44
N GLN A 16 9.42 10.69 2.02
CA GLN A 16 9.48 9.23 1.82
C GLN A 16 8.62 8.45 2.81
N GLN A 17 8.06 9.09 3.83
CA GLN A 17 7.30 8.46 4.91
C GLN A 17 8.05 7.24 5.48
N LEU A 18 9.31 7.42 5.87
CA LEU A 18 10.20 6.39 6.40
C LEU A 18 9.56 5.60 7.55
N GLN A 19 8.74 6.24 8.38
CA GLN A 19 8.00 5.55 9.46
C GLN A 19 6.95 4.56 8.92
N ARG A 20 6.32 4.83 7.78
CA ARG A 20 5.43 3.86 7.12
C ARG A 20 6.24 2.78 6.40
N LYS A 21 7.30 3.20 5.71
CA LYS A 21 8.18 2.32 4.94
C LYS A 21 8.94 1.31 5.81
N ARG A 22 9.36 1.66 7.04
CA ARG A 22 10.00 0.70 7.97
C ARG A 22 9.08 -0.44 8.42
N HIS A 23 7.76 -0.25 8.36
CA HIS A 23 6.80 -1.29 8.72
C HIS A 23 6.46 -2.10 7.47
N ILE A 24 5.88 -1.46 6.46
CA ILE A 24 5.41 -2.13 5.23
C ILE A 24 6.57 -2.67 4.39
N GLY A 25 7.64 -1.89 4.26
CA GLY A 25 8.80 -2.26 3.45
C GLY A 25 9.64 -3.39 4.04
N ASN A 26 9.37 -3.83 5.27
CA ASN A 26 10.00 -5.00 5.90
C ASN A 26 9.06 -6.23 5.91
N ASP A 27 7.85 -6.11 5.35
CA ASP A 27 6.98 -7.26 5.12
C ASP A 27 7.45 -8.07 3.91
N ILE A 28 7.02 -9.34 3.83
CA ILE A 28 7.30 -10.21 2.68
C ILE A 28 6.23 -10.05 1.59
N VAL A 29 4.98 -9.85 2.00
CA VAL A 29 3.81 -9.76 1.12
C VAL A 29 3.02 -8.50 1.46
N ALA A 30 2.62 -7.73 0.44
CA ALA A 30 1.78 -6.54 0.61
C ALA A 30 0.48 -6.64 -0.19
N ILE A 31 -0.58 -6.02 0.34
CA ILE A 31 -1.85 -5.82 -0.39
C ILE A 31 -1.88 -4.39 -0.90
N VAL A 32 -2.12 -4.23 -2.20
CA VAL A 32 -2.26 -2.93 -2.85
C VAL A 32 -3.72 -2.74 -3.20
N PHE A 33 -4.39 -1.84 -2.48
CA PHE A 33 -5.77 -1.49 -2.75
C PHE A 33 -5.84 -0.34 -3.75
N GLN A 34 -6.70 -0.49 -4.76
CA GLN A 34 -6.85 0.47 -5.85
C GLN A 34 -8.32 0.87 -6.01
N GLU A 35 -8.59 2.17 -5.83
CA GLU A 35 -9.91 2.74 -6.15
C GLU A 35 -10.11 2.91 -7.66
N THR A 36 -9.02 3.18 -8.38
CA THR A 36 -8.97 3.30 -9.84
C THR A 36 -7.94 2.34 -10.41
N ASN A 37 -8.12 1.89 -11.66
CA ASN A 37 -7.17 1.02 -12.35
C ASN A 37 -5.87 1.77 -12.71
N THR A 38 -5.02 1.94 -11.70
CA THR A 38 -3.71 2.57 -11.82
C THR A 38 -2.67 1.47 -12.03
N PRO A 39 -1.85 1.53 -13.10
CA PRO A 39 -0.78 0.55 -13.29
C PRO A 39 0.13 0.45 -12.06
N PHE A 40 0.39 -0.77 -11.60
CA PHE A 40 1.27 -1.05 -10.47
C PHE A 40 2.37 -2.02 -10.91
N SER A 41 3.61 -1.73 -10.51
CA SER A 41 4.76 -2.63 -10.66
C SER A 41 5.47 -2.77 -9.31
N PRO A 42 5.93 -3.98 -8.93
CA PRO A 42 6.77 -4.20 -7.76
C PRO A 42 7.96 -3.23 -7.66
N ASP A 43 8.57 -2.89 -8.80
CA ASP A 43 9.75 -2.00 -8.87
C ASP A 43 9.47 -0.57 -8.42
N MET A 44 8.20 -0.19 -8.30
CA MET A 44 7.80 1.12 -7.76
C MET A 44 8.13 1.25 -6.26
N ILE A 45 8.35 0.14 -5.55
CA ILE A 45 8.65 0.14 -4.12
C ILE A 45 10.02 -0.47 -3.88
N ALA A 46 11.00 0.37 -3.54
CA ALA A 46 12.34 -0.08 -3.17
C ALA A 46 12.35 -0.78 -1.79
N SER A 47 12.36 -2.12 -1.80
CA SER A 47 12.50 -2.97 -0.62
C SER A 47 13.26 -4.26 -0.96
N HIS A 48 14.06 -4.76 -0.01
CA HIS A 48 14.68 -6.08 -0.10
C HIS A 48 13.79 -7.22 0.43
N PHE A 49 12.69 -6.87 1.13
CA PHE A 49 11.83 -7.84 1.81
C PHE A 49 10.53 -8.09 1.06
N LEU A 50 9.96 -7.08 0.40
CA LEU A 50 8.71 -7.23 -0.35
C LEU A 50 8.94 -8.04 -1.63
N HIS A 51 8.38 -9.25 -1.67
CA HIS A 51 8.53 -10.18 -2.80
C HIS A 51 7.21 -10.48 -3.52
N ALA A 52 6.07 -10.30 -2.85
CA ALA A 52 4.77 -10.56 -3.45
C ALA A 52 3.77 -9.44 -3.16
N PHE A 53 2.92 -9.18 -4.15
CA PHE A 53 1.88 -8.16 -4.07
C PHE A 53 0.54 -8.76 -4.48
N ILE A 54 -0.50 -8.49 -3.69
CA ILE A 54 -1.88 -8.82 -4.01
C ILE A 54 -2.57 -7.51 -4.35
N VAL A 55 -2.88 -7.30 -5.63
CA VAL A 55 -3.59 -6.10 -6.09
C VAL A 55 -5.09 -6.36 -6.02
N VAL A 56 -5.80 -5.52 -5.28
CA VAL A 56 -7.27 -5.58 -5.15
C VAL A 56 -7.83 -4.27 -5.67
N GLN A 57 -8.53 -4.34 -6.80
CA GLN A 57 -9.20 -3.19 -7.39
C GLN A 57 -10.71 -3.34 -7.27
N VAL A 58 -11.37 -2.24 -6.88
CA VAL A 58 -12.83 -2.16 -6.89
C VAL A 58 -13.33 -1.95 -8.32
N ILE A 59 -14.38 -2.68 -8.72
CA ILE A 59 -15.00 -2.58 -10.05
C ILE A 59 -15.88 -1.31 -10.13
N ASP A 60 -16.65 -1.01 -9.08
CA ASP A 60 -17.53 0.16 -8.97
C ASP A 60 -17.29 0.93 -7.64
N PRO A 61 -16.29 1.84 -7.60
CA PRO A 61 -15.94 2.57 -6.39
C PRO A 61 -17.06 3.53 -5.95
N ASN A 62 -17.18 3.78 -4.64
CA ASN A 62 -18.15 4.70 -4.03
C ASN A 62 -19.63 4.31 -4.18
N THR A 63 -19.93 3.01 -4.31
CA THR A 63 -21.31 2.49 -4.31
C THR A 63 -21.66 1.85 -2.95
N PRO A 64 -22.94 1.59 -2.64
CA PRO A 64 -23.32 0.92 -1.39
C PRO A 64 -22.74 -0.48 -1.23
N ASN A 65 -22.35 -1.13 -2.34
CA ASN A 65 -21.74 -2.45 -2.34
C ASN A 65 -20.23 -2.40 -2.03
N THR A 66 -19.64 -1.21 -1.94
CA THR A 66 -18.20 -0.99 -1.80
C THR A 66 -17.84 -0.07 -0.61
N ARG A 67 -18.73 -0.01 0.41
CA ARG A 67 -18.55 0.69 1.70
C ARG A 67 -18.21 -0.24 2.85
#